data_AF-A0A964KUG6-F1
#
_entry.id   AF-A0A964KUG6-F1
#
_cell.length_a   1.000
_cell.length_b   1.000
_cell.length_c   1.000
_cell.angle_alpha   90.00
_cell.angle_beta   90.00
_cell.angle_gamma   90.00
#
_symmetry.space_group_name_H-M   'P 1'
#
loop_
_entity.id
_entity.type
_entity.pdbx_description
1 polymer ?
#
loop_
_entity_poly.entity_id
_entity_poly.type
_entity_poly.pdbx_seq_one_letter_code
_entity_poly.pdbx_strand_id
1 'polypeptide(L)'
;DERELKVYTLIWRRTIASQMPDKLSASTTLIWSAGSDRLKTVATRTLEPGFTAVYLEGRDDEDEDAEAKVPDLPEGSKGSVATVEGVAHATKSEPRFTEPTLVKELEKYGIGRPSTYAAIIERIQEREYVDRDKDNRLRATRLGETVCDLLTTHFTAFVDLGFTAGMEEELDAVAAGRANWRDVLQKFWSTFDPLVLEKAQSIGAGEFRNRASEEKCSEGHPMEERLGRFGWYLACTLYPEHAERKSLSKVIGDDTPSGDTPTLEGAGLPCPMCGAEHGGKMAQRRSRFGWFLGCDRYPECKYIPKAEVPAEFKLEFDALCPVCGTEHGGKLGPKKNNKRGTYFYSCNRYPDCKTIRPRPSGATHAECGAVIGKDDEGGICTKCGARVTLPEVVAVGSVIAGGEPDPLAWVPKRPRRGAAASAESGAKAASKSKAKPKAKAKGKAKPKAKAKAKSKDPAAEPVAVEPGAEAPAEQVGTA
;
A
#
# COMPACT_ATOMS: atom_id res chain seq x y z
N ASP A 1 12.79 23.61 10.15
CA ASP A 1 13.20 22.21 9.92
C ASP A 1 14.24 22.19 8.78
N GLU A 2 15.26 21.32 8.83
CA GLU A 2 16.26 21.21 7.75
C GLU A 2 15.61 20.82 6.41
N ARG A 3 14.52 20.05 6.46
CA ARG A 3 13.75 19.65 5.26
C ARG A 3 13.00 20.82 4.65
N GLU A 4 12.41 21.69 5.48
CA GLU A 4 11.75 22.91 5.02
C GLU A 4 12.74 23.85 4.32
N LEU A 5 13.96 24.01 4.88
CA LEU A 5 15.00 24.84 4.28
C LEU A 5 15.44 24.31 2.92
N LYS A 6 15.55 22.99 2.76
CA LYS A 6 15.88 22.34 1.47
C LYS A 6 14.81 22.63 0.42
N VAL A 7 13.53 22.46 0.75
CA VAL A 7 12.41 22.76 -0.16
C VAL A 7 12.36 24.24 -0.50
N TYR A 8 12.51 25.13 0.50
CA TYR A 8 12.54 26.58 0.28
C TYR A 8 13.70 27.00 -0.63
N THR A 9 14.89 26.44 -0.42
CA THR A 9 16.06 26.73 -1.26
C THR A 9 15.83 26.30 -2.71
N LEU A 10 15.19 25.14 -2.94
CA LEU A 10 14.82 24.68 -4.27
C LEU A 10 13.84 25.65 -4.96
N ILE A 11 12.77 26.03 -4.27
CA ILE A 11 11.76 27.00 -4.76
C ILE A 11 12.44 28.33 -5.08
N TRP A 12 13.26 28.83 -4.16
CA TRP A 12 13.97 30.10 -4.32
C TRP A 12 14.90 30.09 -5.54
N ARG A 13 15.74 29.07 -5.69
CA ARG A 13 16.64 28.94 -6.84
C ARG A 13 15.87 28.88 -8.15
N ARG A 14 14.79 28.10 -8.22
CA ARG A 14 13.97 27.98 -9.43
C ARG A 14 13.25 29.30 -9.77
N THR A 15 12.78 30.03 -8.76
CA THR A 15 12.14 31.34 -8.93
C THR A 15 13.11 32.37 -9.47
N ILE A 16 14.31 32.48 -8.88
CA ILE A 16 15.34 33.43 -9.33
C ILE A 16 15.83 33.07 -10.73
N ALA A 17 16.10 31.78 -11.00
CA ALA A 17 16.52 31.30 -12.31
C ALA A 17 15.50 31.62 -13.42
N SER A 18 14.19 31.60 -13.12
CA SER A 18 13.14 31.96 -14.09
C SER A 18 13.20 33.40 -14.61
N GLN A 19 13.90 34.30 -13.89
CA GLN A 19 14.05 35.71 -14.26
C GLN A 19 15.48 36.03 -14.75
N MET A 20 16.34 35.02 -14.89
CA MET A 20 17.70 35.17 -15.38
C MET A 20 17.77 34.97 -16.90
N PRO A 21 18.81 35.50 -17.58
CA PRO A 21 19.02 35.27 -19.00
C PRO A 21 19.29 33.80 -19.33
N ASP A 22 19.02 33.43 -20.58
CA ASP A 22 19.26 32.09 -21.11
C ASP A 22 20.75 31.71 -21.05
N LYS A 23 21.02 30.40 -20.93
CA LYS A 23 22.37 29.85 -21.06
C LYS A 23 22.80 29.91 -22.53
N LEU A 24 23.98 30.49 -22.79
CA LEU A 24 24.61 30.45 -24.11
C LEU A 24 25.68 29.37 -24.14
N SER A 25 25.55 28.43 -25.07
CA SER A 25 26.53 27.35 -25.30
C SER A 25 26.91 27.27 -26.77
N ALA A 26 28.18 26.95 -27.03
CA ALA A 26 28.67 26.61 -28.36
C ALA A 26 28.87 25.10 -28.46
N SER A 27 28.30 24.48 -29.50
CA SER A 27 28.53 23.07 -29.83
C SER A 27 29.42 22.98 -31.06
N THR A 28 30.56 22.31 -30.93
CA THR A 28 31.49 22.00 -32.02
C THR A 28 31.34 20.53 -32.38
N THR A 29 30.97 20.26 -33.64
CA THR A 29 30.95 18.90 -34.19
C THR A 29 32.19 18.70 -35.06
N LEU A 30 33.06 17.76 -34.67
CA LEU A 30 34.19 17.32 -35.47
C LEU A 30 33.85 16.03 -36.19
N ILE A 31 34.17 15.97 -37.48
CA ILE A 31 34.04 14.77 -38.30
C ILE A 31 35.43 14.41 -38.80
N TRP A 32 35.94 13.26 -38.36
CA TRP A 32 37.24 12.75 -38.75
C TRP A 32 37.09 11.68 -39.82
N SER A 33 37.92 11.73 -40.84
CA SER A 33 38.04 10.69 -41.86
C SER A 33 39.24 9.81 -41.56
N ALA A 34 39.02 8.53 -41.32
CA ALA A 34 40.06 7.54 -41.05
C ALA A 34 39.95 6.40 -42.07
N GLY A 35 40.60 6.54 -43.22
CA GLY A 35 40.47 5.58 -44.31
C GLY A 35 39.05 5.57 -44.89
N SER A 36 38.34 4.44 -44.75
CA SER A 36 36.92 4.28 -45.12
C SER A 36 35.94 4.77 -44.06
N ASP A 37 36.39 4.90 -42.80
CA ASP A 37 35.50 5.13 -41.66
C ASP A 37 35.39 6.62 -41.33
N ARG A 38 34.26 6.99 -40.71
CA ARG A 38 33.99 8.36 -40.25
C ARG A 38 33.71 8.34 -38.76
N LEU A 39 34.49 9.11 -38.01
CA LEU A 39 34.30 9.28 -36.57
C LEU A 39 33.66 10.64 -36.31
N LYS A 40 32.65 10.68 -35.44
CA LYS A 40 31.97 11.92 -35.05
C LYS A 40 32.26 12.21 -33.58
N THR A 41 32.70 13.42 -33.30
CA THR A 41 32.84 13.94 -31.94
C THR A 41 31.97 15.17 -31.81
N VAL A 42 31.12 15.22 -30.79
CA VAL A 42 30.32 16.40 -30.45
C VAL A 42 30.83 16.91 -29.11
N ALA A 43 31.18 18.18 -29.06
CA ALA A 43 31.66 18.83 -27.86
C ALA A 43 30.89 20.11 -27.63
N THR A 44 30.34 20.25 -26.42
CA THR A 44 29.54 21.42 -26.04
C THR A 44 30.30 22.16 -24.96
N ARG A 45 30.55 23.46 -25.17
CA ARG A 45 31.11 24.37 -24.18
C ARG A 45 30.10 25.45 -23.80
N THR A 46 29.96 25.71 -22.51
CA THR A 46 29.18 26.84 -22.02
C THR A 46 29.97 28.13 -22.24
N LEU A 47 29.40 29.10 -22.96
CA LEU A 47 29.96 30.45 -23.14
C LEU A 47 29.53 31.35 -21.98
N GLU A 48 28.22 31.40 -21.73
CA GLU A 48 27.63 32.14 -20.63
C GLU A 48 26.66 31.22 -19.88
N PRO A 49 26.81 31.04 -18.56
CA PRO A 49 25.99 30.09 -17.82
C PRO A 49 24.52 30.52 -17.67
N GLY A 50 24.20 31.82 -17.78
CA GLY A 50 22.81 32.30 -17.62
C GLY A 50 22.14 31.78 -16.34
N PHE A 51 20.89 31.33 -16.45
CA PHE A 51 20.12 30.75 -15.35
C PHE A 51 20.75 29.50 -14.71
N THR A 52 21.61 28.75 -15.43
CA THR A 52 22.23 27.52 -14.89
C THR A 52 23.25 27.78 -13.80
N ALA A 53 23.67 29.02 -13.60
CA ALA A 53 24.51 29.42 -12.46
C ALA A 53 23.79 29.27 -11.11
N VAL A 54 22.46 29.39 -11.09
CA VAL A 54 21.65 29.36 -9.87
C VAL A 54 20.85 28.07 -9.76
N TYR A 55 20.42 27.49 -10.88
CA TYR A 55 19.58 26.31 -10.89
C TYR A 55 19.88 25.41 -12.09
N LEU A 56 20.18 24.14 -11.81
CA LEU A 56 20.25 23.06 -12.80
C LEU A 56 19.12 22.08 -12.48
N GLU A 57 18.31 21.73 -13.48
CA GLU A 57 17.37 20.62 -13.31
C GLU A 57 18.18 19.32 -13.18
N GLY A 58 17.98 18.60 -12.07
CA GLY A 58 18.47 17.23 -11.97
C GLY A 58 17.74 16.38 -13.01
N ARG A 59 18.48 15.68 -13.86
CA ARG A 59 17.93 14.60 -14.69
C ARG A 59 17.98 13.30 -13.90
N ASP A 60 16.99 12.44 -14.14
CA ASP A 60 16.88 11.13 -13.48
C ASP A 60 17.94 10.13 -13.99
N ASP A 61 18.61 10.42 -15.10
CA ASP A 61 19.74 9.67 -15.66
C ASP A 61 20.98 10.59 -15.79
N GLU A 62 22.13 10.15 -15.27
CA GLU A 62 23.32 10.98 -15.02
C GLU A 62 24.22 11.30 -16.24
N ASP A 63 23.86 10.86 -17.47
CA ASP A 63 24.91 10.64 -18.50
C ASP A 63 25.04 11.66 -19.66
N GLU A 64 24.27 12.74 -19.78
CA GLU A 64 24.24 13.49 -21.07
C GLU A 64 24.91 14.88 -21.14
N ASP A 65 25.40 15.47 -20.05
CA ASP A 65 25.98 16.83 -20.09
C ASP A 65 27.40 16.90 -19.50
N ALA A 66 28.26 15.94 -19.84
CA ALA A 66 29.69 16.12 -19.62
C ALA A 66 30.21 17.24 -20.55
N GLU A 67 30.61 18.38 -19.98
CA GLU A 67 31.26 19.46 -20.72
C GLU A 67 32.59 18.95 -21.31
N ALA A 68 32.54 18.47 -22.55
CA ALA A 68 33.73 18.08 -23.29
C ALA A 68 34.36 19.33 -23.91
N LYS A 69 35.57 19.67 -23.48
CA LYS A 69 36.38 20.73 -24.12
C LYS A 69 37.14 20.12 -25.29
N VAL A 70 36.90 20.66 -26.48
CA VAL A 70 37.65 20.31 -27.69
C VAL A 70 38.56 21.48 -28.07
N PRO A 71 39.84 21.22 -28.44
CA PRO A 71 40.73 22.25 -28.96
C PRO A 71 40.19 22.87 -30.25
N ASP A 72 40.49 24.14 -30.51
CA ASP A 72 40.21 24.75 -31.82
C ASP A 72 41.11 24.10 -32.88
N LEU A 73 40.48 23.30 -33.76
CA LEU A 73 41.15 22.54 -34.81
C LEU A 73 40.68 23.07 -36.18
N PRO A 74 41.58 23.62 -37.02
CA PRO A 74 41.22 24.07 -38.36
C PRO A 74 40.94 22.87 -39.28
N GLU A 75 40.14 23.11 -40.32
CA GLU A 75 39.89 22.10 -41.35
C GLU A 75 41.20 21.57 -41.96
N GLY A 76 41.32 20.25 -42.08
CA GLY A 76 42.52 19.59 -42.58
C GLY A 76 43.58 19.27 -41.51
N SER A 77 43.31 19.56 -40.23
CA SER A 77 44.15 19.10 -39.12
C SER A 77 44.28 17.57 -39.10
N LYS A 78 45.50 17.07 -38.92
CA LYS A 78 45.79 15.64 -38.85
C LYS A 78 45.91 15.20 -37.39
N GLY A 79 45.24 14.11 -37.03
CA GLY A 79 45.35 13.47 -35.72
C GLY A 79 45.89 12.05 -35.84
N SER A 80 46.51 11.55 -34.77
CA SER A 80 46.87 10.13 -34.62
C SER A 80 45.90 9.45 -33.65
N VAL A 81 45.46 8.23 -33.98
CA VAL A 81 44.66 7.41 -33.07
C VAL A 81 45.56 6.92 -31.93
N ALA A 82 45.25 7.30 -30.69
CA ALA A 82 46.01 6.87 -29.51
C ALA A 82 45.54 5.49 -29.01
N THR A 83 44.23 5.34 -28.82
CA THR A 83 43.59 4.12 -28.33
C THR A 83 42.26 3.89 -29.06
N VAL A 84 41.89 2.63 -29.22
CA VAL A 84 40.58 2.23 -29.76
C VAL A 84 39.99 1.24 -28.77
N GLU A 85 38.83 1.59 -28.21
CA GLU A 85 38.10 0.76 -27.26
C GLU A 85 36.74 0.40 -27.85
N GLY A 86 36.46 -0.90 -27.97
CA GLY A 86 35.16 -1.40 -28.37
C GLY A 86 34.26 -1.52 -27.14
N VAL A 87 33.35 -0.58 -26.95
CA VAL A 87 32.34 -0.65 -25.89
C VAL A 87 31.10 -1.35 -26.44
N ALA A 88 30.80 -2.53 -25.91
CA ALA A 88 29.55 -3.22 -26.23
C ALA A 88 28.39 -2.54 -25.49
N HIS A 89 27.40 -2.05 -26.23
CA HIS A 89 26.17 -1.52 -25.67
C HIS A 89 25.03 -2.53 -25.84
N ALA A 90 24.18 -2.63 -24.81
CA ALA A 90 22.91 -3.34 -24.87
C ALA A 90 21.76 -2.34 -24.77
N THR A 91 20.64 -2.64 -25.42
CA THR A 91 19.42 -1.85 -25.28
C THR A 91 18.90 -1.99 -23.86
N LYS A 92 18.71 -0.84 -23.18
CA LYS A 92 18.05 -0.81 -21.87
C LYS A 92 16.54 -0.74 -22.09
N SER A 93 15.78 -1.48 -21.29
CA SER A 93 14.32 -1.31 -21.22
C SER A 93 13.97 0.07 -20.67
N GLU A 94 12.76 0.54 -20.96
CA GLU A 94 12.25 1.80 -20.41
C GLU A 94 12.32 1.78 -18.86
N PRO A 95 12.82 2.86 -18.23
CA PRO A 95 12.92 2.90 -16.77
C PRO A 95 11.53 2.89 -16.15
N ARG A 96 11.38 2.17 -15.03
CA ARG A 96 10.17 2.24 -14.20
C ARG A 96 9.96 3.66 -13.68
N PHE A 97 8.69 4.01 -13.47
CA PHE A 97 8.31 5.31 -12.92
C PHE A 97 8.87 5.50 -11.49
N THR A 98 9.30 6.71 -11.19
CA THR A 98 9.45 7.26 -9.83
C THR A 98 8.18 8.05 -9.50
N GLU A 99 8.01 8.49 -8.26
CA GLU A 99 6.86 9.36 -7.93
C GLU A 99 6.83 10.63 -8.82
N PRO A 100 7.94 11.37 -9.03
CA PRO A 100 7.94 12.53 -9.92
C PRO A 100 7.64 12.20 -11.38
N THR A 101 8.20 11.12 -11.93
CA THR A 101 7.95 10.78 -13.34
C THR A 101 6.54 10.26 -13.57
N LEU A 102 5.94 9.59 -12.59
CA LEU A 102 4.51 9.25 -12.62
C LEU A 102 3.63 10.50 -12.58
N VAL A 103 3.91 11.47 -11.71
CA VAL A 103 3.17 12.75 -11.68
C VAL A 103 3.28 13.46 -13.03
N LYS A 104 4.47 13.50 -13.62
CA LYS A 104 4.70 14.10 -14.93
C LYS A 104 3.88 13.41 -16.03
N GLU A 105 3.78 12.09 -16.00
CA GLU A 105 3.00 11.34 -16.98
C GLU A 105 1.49 11.52 -16.76
N LEU A 106 1.03 11.57 -15.50
CA LEU A 106 -0.38 11.88 -15.16
C LEU A 106 -0.78 13.28 -15.65
N GLU A 107 0.07 14.29 -15.44
CA GLU A 107 -0.13 15.65 -15.90
C GLU A 107 -0.21 15.72 -17.43
N LYS A 108 0.68 15.00 -18.13
CA LYS A 108 0.69 14.91 -19.60
C LYS A 108 -0.60 14.32 -20.16
N TYR A 109 -1.21 13.34 -19.49
CA TYR A 109 -2.52 12.79 -19.88
C TYR A 109 -3.72 13.57 -19.33
N GLY A 110 -3.50 14.65 -18.57
CA GLY A 110 -4.58 15.45 -17.97
C GLY A 110 -5.32 14.74 -16.82
N ILE A 111 -4.73 13.69 -16.25
CA ILE A 111 -5.32 12.88 -15.19
C ILE A 111 -4.87 13.39 -13.83
N GLY A 112 -5.82 13.80 -12.99
CA GLY A 112 -5.53 14.40 -11.69
C GLY A 112 -5.22 15.90 -11.77
N ARG A 113 -5.01 16.51 -10.60
CA ARG A 113 -4.79 17.95 -10.39
C ARG A 113 -3.73 18.14 -9.31
N PRO A 114 -3.15 19.36 -9.14
CA PRO A 114 -2.15 19.61 -8.09
C PRO A 114 -2.60 19.19 -6.68
N SER A 115 -3.90 19.19 -6.41
CA SER A 115 -4.48 18.74 -5.14
C SER A 115 -4.60 17.22 -5.00
N THR A 116 -4.48 16.44 -6.07
CA THR A 116 -4.73 14.99 -6.07
C THR A 116 -3.50 14.13 -6.34
N TYR A 117 -2.44 14.65 -6.96
CA TYR A 117 -1.24 13.85 -7.31
C TYR A 117 -0.64 13.09 -6.12
N ALA A 118 -0.37 13.79 -5.01
CA ALA A 118 0.19 13.15 -3.80
C ALA A 118 -0.79 12.11 -3.22
N ALA A 119 -2.09 12.41 -3.19
CA ALA A 119 -3.10 11.51 -2.66
C ALA A 119 -3.32 10.27 -3.54
N ILE A 120 -3.17 10.38 -4.85
CA ILE A 120 -3.23 9.23 -5.78
C ILE A 120 -2.07 8.28 -5.46
N ILE A 121 -0.85 8.82 -5.39
CA ILE A 121 0.38 8.05 -5.12
C ILE A 121 0.32 7.38 -3.75
N GLU A 122 -0.13 8.09 -2.72
CA GLU A 122 -0.33 7.53 -1.38
C GLU A 122 -1.35 6.39 -1.39
N ARG A 123 -2.51 6.57 -2.04
CA ARG A 123 -3.58 5.55 -2.04
C ARG A 123 -3.21 4.28 -2.78
N ILE A 124 -2.49 4.37 -3.90
CA ILE A 124 -2.07 3.18 -4.65
C ILE A 124 -1.01 2.38 -3.89
N GLN A 125 -0.19 3.06 -3.08
CA GLN A 125 0.79 2.43 -2.18
C GLN A 125 0.10 1.83 -0.94
N GLU A 126 -0.77 2.58 -0.26
CA GLU A 126 -1.52 2.12 0.91
C GLU A 126 -2.38 0.87 0.63
N ARG A 127 -2.88 0.74 -0.60
CA ARG A 127 -3.68 -0.40 -1.05
C ARG A 127 -2.84 -1.56 -1.59
N GLU A 128 -1.51 -1.46 -1.53
CA GLU A 128 -0.57 -2.47 -1.99
C GLU A 128 -0.76 -2.80 -3.49
N TYR A 129 -1.21 -1.86 -4.32
CA TYR A 129 -1.27 -2.03 -5.78
C TYR A 129 0.10 -1.80 -6.44
N VAL A 130 0.89 -0.92 -5.82
CA VAL A 130 2.24 -0.58 -6.25
C VAL A 130 3.15 -0.63 -5.02
N ASP A 131 4.37 -1.09 -5.20
CA ASP A 131 5.41 -1.12 -4.19
C ASP A 131 6.65 -0.35 -4.67
N ARG A 132 7.53 0.02 -3.74
CA ARG A 132 8.77 0.74 -4.02
C ARG A 132 9.94 -0.23 -4.01
N ASP A 133 10.67 -0.26 -5.11
CA ASP A 133 11.92 -1.02 -5.21
C ASP A 133 13.06 -0.32 -4.43
N LYS A 134 14.20 -1.00 -4.30
CA LYS A 134 15.41 -0.50 -3.63
C LYS A 134 15.89 0.85 -4.19
N ASP A 135 15.64 1.08 -5.48
CA ASP A 135 16.00 2.32 -6.19
C ASP A 135 14.89 3.38 -6.14
N ASN A 136 13.92 3.26 -5.23
CA ASN A 136 12.75 4.15 -5.08
C ASN A 136 11.85 4.24 -6.33
N ARG A 137 11.93 3.24 -7.22
CA ARG A 137 11.05 3.15 -8.39
C ARG A 137 9.78 2.37 -8.06
N LEU A 138 8.68 2.78 -8.66
CA LEU A 138 7.36 2.19 -8.51
C LEU A 138 7.26 0.91 -9.34
N ARG A 139 6.87 -0.19 -8.68
CA ARG A 139 6.65 -1.50 -9.29
C ARG A 139 5.22 -1.95 -9.02
N ALA A 140 4.51 -2.37 -10.07
CA ALA A 140 3.18 -2.96 -9.90
C ALA A 140 3.27 -4.27 -9.09
N THR A 141 2.38 -4.43 -8.10
CA THR A 141 2.23 -5.70 -7.41
C THR A 141 1.32 -6.61 -8.23
N ARG A 142 1.35 -7.93 -7.95
CA ARG A 142 0.42 -8.88 -8.59
C ARG A 142 -1.04 -8.54 -8.33
N LEU A 143 -1.34 -7.97 -7.15
CA LEU A 143 -2.68 -7.47 -6.84
C LEU A 143 -3.05 -6.28 -7.74
N GLY A 144 -2.12 -5.34 -7.93
CA GLY A 144 -2.28 -4.21 -8.84
C GLY A 144 -2.54 -4.66 -10.28
N GLU A 145 -1.71 -5.58 -10.80
CA GLU A 145 -1.89 -6.17 -12.14
C GLU A 145 -3.26 -6.82 -12.29
N THR A 146 -3.63 -7.71 -11.35
CA THR A 146 -4.91 -8.43 -11.39
C THR A 146 -6.11 -7.48 -11.38
N VAL A 147 -6.07 -6.43 -10.55
CA VAL A 147 -7.13 -5.43 -10.49
C VAL A 147 -7.16 -4.60 -11.78
N CYS A 148 -5.99 -4.26 -12.34
CA CYS A 148 -5.91 -3.56 -13.61
C CYS A 148 -6.51 -4.40 -14.75
N ASP A 149 -6.18 -5.69 -14.84
CA ASP A 149 -6.72 -6.61 -15.85
C ASP A 149 -8.24 -6.74 -15.74
N LEU A 150 -8.77 -6.88 -14.52
CA LEU A 150 -10.21 -6.90 -14.25
C LEU A 150 -10.89 -5.62 -14.79
N LEU A 151 -10.35 -4.46 -14.42
CA LEU A 151 -10.94 -3.18 -14.76
C LEU A 151 -10.84 -2.88 -16.26
N THR A 152 -9.70 -3.19 -16.88
CA THR A 152 -9.50 -3.00 -18.32
C THR A 152 -10.33 -3.95 -19.17
N THR A 153 -10.63 -5.16 -18.67
CA THR A 153 -11.48 -6.12 -19.39
C THR A 153 -12.97 -5.80 -19.28
N HIS A 154 -13.45 -5.37 -18.11
CA HIS A 154 -14.89 -5.20 -17.86
C HIS A 154 -15.38 -3.76 -17.78
N PHE A 155 -14.49 -2.82 -17.48
CA PHE A 155 -14.78 -1.41 -17.25
C PHE A 155 -13.94 -0.49 -18.14
N THR A 156 -13.50 -0.96 -19.31
CA THR A 156 -12.58 -0.25 -20.22
C THR A 156 -12.96 1.21 -20.44
N ALA A 157 -14.24 1.48 -20.69
CA ALA A 157 -14.72 2.84 -20.92
C ALA A 157 -14.52 3.81 -19.75
N PHE A 158 -14.41 3.30 -18.51
CA PHE A 158 -14.26 4.10 -17.29
C PHE A 158 -12.81 4.19 -16.80
N VAL A 159 -11.94 3.27 -17.21
CA VAL A 159 -10.50 3.29 -16.86
C VAL A 159 -9.61 3.74 -18.01
N ASP A 160 -10.22 4.08 -19.15
CA ASP A 160 -9.54 4.73 -20.25
C ASP A 160 -8.97 6.10 -19.84
N LEU A 161 -7.78 6.40 -20.35
CA LEU A 161 -7.08 7.65 -20.03
C LEU A 161 -7.88 8.87 -20.49
N GLY A 162 -8.47 8.81 -21.69
CA GLY A 162 -9.26 9.90 -22.27
C GLY A 162 -10.55 10.16 -21.52
N PHE A 163 -11.25 9.10 -21.08
CA PHE A 163 -12.43 9.25 -20.23
C PHE A 163 -12.08 9.94 -18.90
N THR A 164 -11.00 9.51 -18.26
CA THR A 164 -10.58 10.04 -16.96
C THR A 164 -10.21 11.53 -17.08
N ALA A 165 -9.45 11.90 -18.12
CA ALA A 165 -9.10 13.29 -18.39
C ALA A 165 -10.34 14.15 -18.66
N GLY A 166 -11.28 13.66 -19.47
CA GLY A 166 -12.53 14.36 -19.76
C GLY A 166 -13.41 14.56 -18.51
N MET A 167 -13.43 13.59 -17.59
CA MET A 167 -14.15 13.74 -16.32
C MET A 167 -13.55 14.86 -15.45
N GLU A 168 -12.22 14.98 -15.40
CA GLU A 168 -11.55 16.07 -14.67
C GLU A 168 -11.89 17.45 -15.29
N GLU A 169 -11.96 17.54 -16.62
CA GLU A 169 -12.41 18.76 -17.31
C GLU A 169 -13.88 19.11 -17.03
N GLU A 170 -14.77 18.12 -16.97
CA GLU A 170 -16.17 18.32 -16.58
C GLU A 170 -16.27 18.86 -15.13
N LEU A 171 -15.43 18.36 -14.22
CA LEU A 171 -15.35 18.86 -12.83
C LEU A 171 -14.81 20.29 -12.77
N ASP A 172 -13.82 20.64 -13.59
CA ASP A 172 -13.33 22.02 -13.71
C ASP A 172 -14.39 22.96 -14.29
N ALA A 173 -15.20 22.49 -15.25
CA ALA A 173 -16.33 23.25 -15.78
C ALA A 173 -17.39 23.52 -14.72
N VAL A 174 -17.66 22.55 -13.83
CA VAL A 174 -18.53 22.73 -12.67
C VAL A 174 -17.96 23.78 -11.71
N ALA A 175 -16.67 23.70 -11.37
CA ALA A 175 -16.01 24.65 -10.49
C ALA A 175 -16.04 26.09 -11.06
N ALA A 176 -15.93 26.22 -12.38
CA ALA A 176 -16.02 27.50 -13.10
C ALA A 176 -17.47 27.98 -13.32
N GLY A 177 -18.49 27.23 -12.89
CA GLY A 177 -19.91 27.56 -13.09
C GLY A 177 -20.42 27.39 -14.52
N ARG A 178 -19.66 26.72 -15.39
CA ARG A 178 -20.01 26.42 -16.80
C ARG A 178 -20.86 25.15 -16.95
N ALA A 179 -20.94 24.31 -15.92
CA ALA A 179 -21.75 23.09 -15.89
C ALA A 179 -22.44 22.91 -14.54
N ASN A 180 -23.59 22.22 -14.52
CA ASN A 180 -24.28 21.86 -13.28
C ASN A 180 -23.76 20.50 -12.78
N TRP A 181 -23.26 20.47 -11.54
CA TRP A 181 -22.70 19.25 -10.92
C TRP A 181 -23.67 18.07 -10.86
N ARG A 182 -24.98 18.33 -10.74
CA ARG A 182 -25.99 17.28 -10.69
C ARG A 182 -26.13 16.57 -12.03
N ASP A 183 -26.05 17.33 -13.12
CA ASP A 183 -26.19 16.78 -14.47
C ASP A 183 -24.97 15.92 -14.82
N VAL A 184 -23.76 16.38 -14.45
CA VAL A 184 -22.52 15.61 -14.58
C VAL A 184 -22.60 14.29 -13.81
N LEU A 185 -23.00 14.33 -12.53
CA LEU A 185 -23.15 13.11 -11.73
C LEU A 185 -24.23 12.18 -12.26
N GLN A 186 -25.37 12.72 -12.71
CA GLN A 186 -26.46 11.92 -13.25
C GLN A 186 -26.05 11.23 -14.55
N LYS A 187 -25.33 11.93 -15.43
CA LYS A 187 -24.76 11.38 -16.67
C LYS A 187 -23.83 10.22 -16.35
N PHE A 188 -22.87 10.40 -15.45
CA PHE A 188 -21.96 9.34 -15.00
C PHE A 188 -22.71 8.14 -14.40
N TRP A 189 -23.61 8.39 -13.44
CA TRP A 189 -24.29 7.32 -12.72
C TRP A 189 -25.20 6.49 -13.62
N SER A 190 -25.84 7.14 -14.61
CA SER A 190 -26.73 6.47 -15.55
C SER A 190 -26.03 5.44 -16.45
N THR A 191 -24.74 5.60 -16.71
CA THR A 191 -23.94 4.66 -17.50
C THR A 191 -23.18 3.67 -16.61
N PHE A 192 -22.70 4.10 -15.44
CA PHE A 192 -21.88 3.29 -14.56
C PHE A 192 -22.67 2.23 -13.78
N ASP A 193 -23.80 2.61 -13.16
CA ASP A 193 -24.57 1.71 -12.28
C ASP A 193 -25.12 0.47 -13.01
N PRO A 194 -25.70 0.59 -14.23
CA PRO A 194 -26.15 -0.58 -14.98
C PRO A 194 -25.02 -1.55 -15.31
N LEU A 195 -23.84 -1.02 -15.68
CA LEU A 195 -22.68 -1.84 -16.00
C LEU A 195 -22.18 -2.61 -14.76
N VAL A 196 -22.15 -1.96 -13.60
CA VAL A 196 -21.77 -2.61 -12.34
C VAL A 196 -22.74 -3.73 -12.00
N LEU A 197 -24.05 -3.51 -12.16
CA LEU A 197 -25.07 -4.52 -11.88
C LEU A 197 -24.99 -5.73 -12.82
N GLU A 198 -24.74 -5.49 -14.10
CA GLU A 198 -24.52 -6.55 -15.09
C GLU A 198 -23.27 -7.38 -14.73
N LYS A 199 -22.13 -6.71 -14.53
CA LYS A 199 -20.86 -7.37 -14.27
C LYS A 199 -20.81 -8.06 -12.90
N ALA A 200 -21.50 -7.54 -11.90
CA ALA A 200 -21.63 -8.20 -10.60
C ALA A 200 -22.38 -9.54 -10.67
N GLN A 201 -23.22 -9.75 -11.68
CA GLN A 201 -23.94 -11.01 -11.90
C GLN A 201 -23.16 -11.97 -12.79
N SER A 202 -22.42 -11.46 -13.79
CA SER A 202 -21.68 -12.29 -14.74
C SER A 202 -20.32 -12.74 -14.21
N ILE A 203 -19.65 -11.91 -13.38
CA ILE A 203 -18.29 -12.19 -12.91
C ILE A 203 -18.33 -13.08 -11.68
N GLY A 204 -17.76 -14.28 -11.80
CA GLY A 204 -17.47 -15.13 -10.65
C GLY A 204 -16.26 -14.61 -9.87
N ALA A 205 -16.39 -14.46 -8.55
CA ALA A 205 -15.30 -13.95 -7.68
C ALA A 205 -13.98 -14.76 -7.72
N GLY A 206 -13.95 -15.91 -8.41
CA GLY A 206 -12.78 -16.77 -8.60
C GLY A 206 -12.03 -16.55 -9.92
N GLU A 207 -12.65 -15.94 -10.94
CA GLU A 207 -12.07 -15.85 -12.30
C GLU A 207 -10.78 -15.03 -12.33
N PHE A 208 -10.70 -13.98 -11.52
CA PHE A 208 -9.53 -13.08 -11.44
C PHE A 208 -8.57 -13.45 -10.32
N ARG A 209 -8.90 -14.42 -9.45
CA ARG A 209 -8.02 -14.83 -8.36
C ARG A 209 -6.95 -15.83 -8.81
N ASN A 210 -7.12 -16.41 -10.00
CA ASN A 210 -6.37 -17.53 -10.49
C ASN A 210 -5.57 -17.15 -11.74
N ARG A 211 -4.25 -17.06 -11.62
CA ARG A 211 -3.35 -16.85 -12.78
C ARG A 211 -2.66 -18.17 -13.13
N ALA A 212 -2.67 -18.58 -14.38
CA ALA A 212 -1.96 -19.79 -14.80
C ALA A 212 -0.44 -19.60 -14.61
N SER A 213 0.22 -20.61 -14.04
CA SER A 213 1.67 -20.65 -13.88
C SER A 213 2.25 -21.76 -14.75
N GLU A 214 3.51 -21.61 -15.17
CA GLU A 214 4.25 -22.64 -15.92
C GLU A 214 4.69 -23.81 -15.03
N GLU A 215 4.56 -23.65 -13.71
CA GLU A 215 4.98 -24.61 -12.71
C GLU A 215 4.00 -25.79 -12.60
N LYS A 216 4.57 -26.99 -12.45
CA LYS A 216 3.81 -28.24 -12.33
C LYS A 216 3.80 -28.75 -10.89
N CYS A 217 2.68 -29.38 -10.52
CA CYS A 217 2.54 -30.08 -9.25
C CYS A 217 3.37 -31.39 -9.26
N SER A 218 3.49 -32.06 -8.12
CA SER A 218 4.20 -33.36 -7.99
C SER A 218 3.67 -34.44 -8.93
N GLU A 219 2.39 -34.34 -9.33
CA GLU A 219 1.69 -35.24 -10.25
C GLU A 219 1.71 -34.74 -11.72
N GLY A 220 2.38 -33.61 -12.00
CA GLY A 220 2.56 -33.09 -13.36
C GLY A 220 1.44 -32.18 -13.89
N HIS A 221 0.41 -31.89 -13.09
CA HIS A 221 -0.66 -30.95 -13.46
C HIS A 221 -0.18 -29.49 -13.40
N PRO A 222 -0.70 -28.61 -14.27
CA PRO A 222 -0.40 -27.19 -14.21
C PRO A 222 -0.89 -26.59 -12.91
N MET A 223 -0.09 -25.72 -12.30
CA MET A 223 -0.45 -24.97 -11.11
C MET A 223 -0.96 -23.58 -11.49
N GLU A 224 -1.82 -23.03 -10.65
CA GLU A 224 -2.34 -21.67 -10.76
C GLU A 224 -2.06 -20.89 -9.48
N GLU A 225 -1.74 -19.61 -9.63
CA GLU A 225 -1.53 -18.69 -8.54
C GLU A 225 -2.88 -18.29 -7.96
N ARG A 226 -3.08 -18.55 -6.68
CA ARG A 226 -4.30 -18.19 -5.96
C ARG A 226 -3.98 -17.20 -4.84
N LEU A 227 -4.89 -16.26 -4.62
CA LEU A 227 -4.81 -15.35 -3.46
C LEU A 227 -5.39 -16.03 -2.20
N GLY A 228 -4.52 -16.32 -1.24
CA GLY A 228 -4.89 -16.88 0.06
C GLY A 228 -4.86 -15.85 1.19
N ARG A 229 -5.27 -16.27 2.39
CA ARG A 229 -5.20 -15.44 3.60
C ARG A 229 -3.77 -14.96 3.92
N PHE A 230 -2.76 -15.70 3.49
CA PHE A 230 -1.36 -15.45 3.82
C PHE A 230 -0.56 -14.87 2.63
N GLY A 231 -1.24 -14.44 1.58
CA GLY A 231 -0.65 -13.98 0.32
C GLY A 231 -0.85 -14.97 -0.81
N TRP A 232 -0.17 -14.72 -1.91
CA TRP A 232 -0.21 -15.52 -3.12
C TRP A 232 0.48 -16.87 -2.94
N TYR A 233 -0.11 -17.93 -3.48
CA TYR A 233 0.45 -19.28 -3.46
C TYR A 233 0.09 -20.02 -4.75
N LEU A 234 0.92 -20.95 -5.17
CA LEU A 234 0.61 -21.85 -6.27
C LEU A 234 -0.27 -22.99 -5.75
N ALA A 235 -1.38 -23.25 -6.40
CA ALA A 235 -2.30 -24.35 -6.14
C ALA A 235 -2.39 -25.23 -7.38
N CYS A 236 -2.56 -26.54 -7.20
CA CYS A 236 -2.92 -27.41 -8.33
C CYS A 236 -4.28 -26.98 -8.92
N THR A 237 -4.38 -26.97 -10.25
CA THR A 237 -5.64 -26.71 -10.98
C THR A 237 -6.76 -27.70 -10.62
N LEU A 238 -6.41 -28.95 -10.30
CA LEU A 238 -7.34 -30.02 -9.88
C LEU A 238 -7.83 -29.93 -8.42
N TYR A 239 -7.74 -28.77 -7.77
CA TYR A 239 -8.34 -28.59 -6.45
C TYR A 239 -9.88 -28.63 -6.53
N PRO A 240 -10.60 -29.46 -5.74
CA PRO A 240 -10.19 -30.04 -4.45
C PRO A 240 -9.59 -31.46 -4.48
N GLU A 241 -9.56 -32.13 -5.63
CA GLU A 241 -9.12 -33.53 -5.77
C GLU A 241 -7.62 -33.70 -5.51
N HIS A 242 -6.79 -32.76 -5.97
CA HIS A 242 -5.37 -32.68 -5.62
C HIS A 242 -5.07 -31.38 -4.84
N ALA A 243 -4.76 -31.51 -3.55
CA ALA A 243 -4.64 -30.39 -2.60
C ALA A 243 -3.19 -29.93 -2.33
N GLU A 244 -2.30 -30.04 -3.31
CA GLU A 244 -0.93 -29.52 -3.21
C GLU A 244 -0.90 -27.99 -3.33
N ARG A 245 -0.09 -27.35 -2.48
CA ARG A 245 0.15 -25.90 -2.51
C ARG A 245 1.63 -25.60 -2.30
N LYS A 246 2.18 -24.71 -3.11
CA LYS A 246 3.56 -24.21 -2.98
C LYS A 246 3.54 -22.71 -2.70
N SER A 247 4.45 -22.24 -1.83
CA SER A 247 4.62 -20.81 -1.59
C SER A 247 5.30 -20.15 -2.78
N LEU A 248 4.72 -19.08 -3.30
CA LEU A 248 5.22 -18.36 -4.48
C LEU A 248 6.66 -17.82 -4.30
N SER A 249 6.99 -17.42 -3.07
CA SER A 249 8.30 -16.90 -2.66
C SER A 249 9.47 -17.86 -2.84
N LYS A 250 9.20 -19.16 -3.02
CA LYS A 250 10.24 -20.19 -3.19
C LYS A 250 10.52 -20.54 -4.65
N VAL A 251 9.69 -20.06 -5.58
CA VAL A 251 9.65 -20.55 -6.97
C VAL A 251 10.05 -19.48 -7.97
N ILE A 252 9.57 -18.23 -7.81
CA ILE A 252 9.81 -17.18 -8.80
C ILE A 252 11.06 -16.35 -8.49
N GLY A 253 11.75 -16.61 -7.36
CA GLY A 253 12.82 -15.70 -6.92
C GLY A 253 12.33 -14.26 -6.90
N ASP A 254 11.06 -14.07 -6.55
CA ASP A 254 10.42 -12.77 -6.57
C ASP A 254 11.08 -11.98 -5.43
N ASP A 255 12.01 -11.12 -5.82
CA ASP A 255 12.39 -9.90 -5.10
C ASP A 255 11.15 -9.02 -4.97
N THR A 256 10.03 -9.54 -4.45
CA THR A 256 9.14 -8.69 -3.67
C THR A 256 10.06 -8.14 -2.57
N PRO A 257 10.37 -6.83 -2.57
CA PRO A 257 10.85 -6.23 -1.37
C PRO A 257 9.62 -6.28 -0.46
N SER A 258 9.45 -7.39 0.27
CA SER A 258 8.84 -7.24 1.58
C SER A 258 9.72 -6.20 2.25
N GLY A 259 9.24 -4.95 2.26
CA GLY A 259 9.83 -3.88 3.05
C GLY A 259 10.19 -4.49 4.39
N ASP A 260 11.51 -4.52 4.64
CA ASP A 260 12.13 -5.17 5.77
C ASP A 260 11.51 -6.54 6.12
N THR A 261 11.85 -7.63 5.42
CA THR A 261 11.88 -8.92 6.11
C THR A 261 12.87 -8.76 7.27
N PRO A 262 12.42 -8.59 8.52
CA PRO A 262 13.35 -8.39 9.61
C PRO A 262 13.98 -9.75 9.80
N THR A 263 15.27 -9.92 9.49
CA THR A 263 15.97 -11.15 9.85
C THR A 263 15.88 -11.28 11.38
N LEU A 264 14.94 -12.11 11.85
CA LEU A 264 14.75 -12.30 13.28
C LEU A 264 15.99 -13.01 13.81
N GLU A 265 16.67 -12.38 14.78
CA GLU A 265 17.81 -12.97 15.47
C GLU A 265 17.43 -14.36 16.00
N GLY A 266 18.16 -15.38 15.54
CA GLY A 266 17.92 -16.78 15.88
C GLY A 266 17.34 -17.66 14.76
N ALA A 267 17.11 -17.12 13.55
CA ALA A 267 16.89 -17.94 12.35
C ALA A 267 18.14 -18.79 12.05
N GLY A 268 17.97 -20.12 11.98
CA GLY A 268 19.04 -21.09 11.76
C GLY A 268 19.53 -21.83 13.01
N LEU A 269 19.17 -21.39 14.23
CA LEU A 269 19.52 -22.10 15.47
C LEU A 269 18.80 -23.46 15.55
N PRO A 270 19.40 -24.49 16.16
CA PRO A 270 18.70 -25.73 16.43
C PRO A 270 17.55 -25.46 17.40
N CYS A 271 16.37 -25.97 17.10
CA CYS A 271 15.22 -25.78 17.97
C CYS A 271 15.45 -26.51 19.31
N PRO A 272 15.19 -25.87 20.46
CA PRO A 272 15.38 -26.49 21.78
C PRO A 272 14.56 -27.76 22.04
N MET A 273 13.48 -27.98 21.27
CA MET A 273 12.58 -29.14 21.42
C MET A 273 12.85 -30.23 20.38
N CYS A 274 13.05 -29.86 19.12
CA CYS A 274 13.14 -30.80 17.98
C CYS A 274 14.58 -30.92 17.43
N GLY A 275 15.50 -30.03 17.84
CA GLY A 275 16.82 -29.87 17.23
C GLY A 275 17.80 -31.00 17.54
N ALA A 276 17.74 -31.56 18.75
CA ALA A 276 18.63 -32.65 19.18
C ALA A 276 18.24 -34.02 18.59
N GLU A 277 16.94 -34.32 18.47
CA GLU A 277 16.45 -35.64 18.03
C GLU A 277 16.04 -35.71 16.55
N HIS A 278 15.66 -34.57 15.94
CA HIS A 278 15.04 -34.54 14.62
C HIS A 278 15.62 -33.48 13.67
N GLY A 279 16.73 -32.84 14.05
CA GLY A 279 17.44 -31.87 13.20
C GLY A 279 16.64 -30.61 12.85
N GLY A 280 15.57 -30.31 13.60
CA GLY A 280 14.73 -29.16 13.32
C GLY A 280 15.43 -27.84 13.62
N LYS A 281 15.50 -26.96 12.62
CA LYS A 281 16.08 -25.62 12.73
C LYS A 281 14.99 -24.58 12.96
N MET A 282 15.34 -23.47 13.57
CA MET A 282 14.45 -22.33 13.78
C MET A 282 14.35 -21.55 12.47
N ALA A 283 13.16 -21.41 11.93
CA ALA A 283 12.89 -20.65 10.72
C ALA A 283 11.87 -19.54 10.97
N GLN A 284 12.01 -18.47 10.20
CA GLN A 284 11.09 -17.35 10.22
C GLN A 284 9.81 -17.71 9.45
N ARG A 285 8.66 -17.60 10.11
CA ARG A 285 7.33 -17.94 9.56
C ARG A 285 6.37 -16.77 9.73
N ARG A 286 5.34 -16.69 8.88
CA ARG A 286 4.32 -15.63 8.90
C ARG A 286 3.04 -16.10 9.61
N SER A 287 2.54 -15.33 10.57
CA SER A 287 1.24 -15.56 11.23
C SER A 287 0.30 -14.37 11.03
N ARG A 288 -0.97 -14.50 11.49
CA ARG A 288 -1.95 -13.39 11.52
C ARG A 288 -1.50 -12.17 12.34
N PHE A 289 -0.47 -12.32 13.19
CA PHE A 289 0.04 -11.28 14.08
C PHE A 289 1.42 -10.75 13.68
N GLY A 290 1.93 -11.15 12.50
CA GLY A 290 3.27 -10.80 12.02
C GLY A 290 4.20 -12.00 11.90
N TRP A 291 5.45 -11.71 11.56
CA TRP A 291 6.55 -12.68 11.48
C TRP A 291 6.89 -13.22 12.87
N PHE A 292 7.14 -14.53 12.98
CA PHE A 292 7.55 -15.19 14.20
C PHE A 292 8.60 -16.26 13.90
N LEU A 293 9.43 -16.59 14.88
CA LEU A 293 10.42 -17.65 14.78
C LEU A 293 9.77 -18.98 15.22
N GLY A 294 9.91 -20.07 14.46
CA GLY A 294 9.35 -21.39 14.80
C GLY A 294 10.14 -22.55 14.21
N CYS A 295 10.00 -23.77 14.75
CA CYS A 295 10.70 -24.97 14.21
C CYS A 295 10.28 -25.21 12.73
N ASP A 296 11.25 -25.53 11.87
CA ASP A 296 11.05 -25.87 10.46
C ASP A 296 10.09 -27.06 10.29
N ARG A 297 10.10 -27.96 11.27
CA ARG A 297 9.24 -29.15 11.32
C ARG A 297 7.79 -28.88 11.75
N TYR A 298 7.32 -27.64 11.68
CA TYR A 298 5.91 -27.33 11.90
C TYR A 298 5.08 -27.95 10.77
N PRO A 299 4.05 -28.79 11.03
CA PRO A 299 3.18 -28.78 12.23
C PRO A 299 3.55 -29.77 13.35
N GLU A 300 4.54 -30.63 13.15
CA GLU A 300 4.93 -31.71 14.08
C GLU A 300 5.57 -31.14 15.35
N CYS A 301 6.38 -30.08 15.23
CA CYS A 301 6.90 -29.32 16.37
C CYS A 301 6.29 -27.91 16.42
N LYS A 302 5.48 -27.63 17.45
CA LYS A 302 4.77 -26.34 17.65
C LYS A 302 5.55 -25.34 18.53
N TYR A 303 6.85 -25.52 18.69
CA TYR A 303 7.67 -24.64 19.52
C TYR A 303 7.81 -23.25 18.90
N ILE A 304 7.53 -22.22 19.71
CA ILE A 304 7.68 -20.80 19.39
C ILE A 304 8.45 -20.17 20.57
N PRO A 305 9.59 -19.51 20.34
CA PRO A 305 10.31 -18.82 21.40
C PRO A 305 9.49 -17.64 21.89
N LYS A 306 9.38 -17.49 23.21
CA LYS A 306 8.70 -16.35 23.82
C LYS A 306 9.61 -15.13 23.70
N ALA A 307 9.12 -14.05 23.11
CA ALA A 307 9.84 -12.79 23.07
C ALA A 307 10.17 -12.34 24.50
N GLU A 308 11.44 -12.04 24.75
CA GLU A 308 11.86 -11.49 26.04
C GLU A 308 11.24 -10.11 26.23
N VAL A 309 10.69 -9.87 27.42
CA VAL A 309 10.16 -8.56 27.79
C VAL A 309 11.36 -7.67 28.14
N PRO A 310 11.53 -6.48 27.53
CA PRO A 310 12.61 -5.58 27.88
C PRO A 310 12.62 -5.30 29.39
N ALA A 311 13.82 -5.19 29.97
CA ALA A 311 14.01 -5.06 31.42
C ALA A 311 13.19 -3.92 32.02
N GLU A 312 13.04 -2.81 31.30
CA GLU A 312 12.25 -1.65 31.72
C GLU A 312 10.77 -1.99 32.01
N PHE A 313 10.15 -2.93 31.28
CA PHE A 313 8.74 -3.29 31.46
C PHE A 313 8.52 -4.45 32.42
N LYS A 314 9.59 -5.12 32.84
CA LYS A 314 9.55 -6.18 33.85
C LYS A 314 9.28 -5.54 35.21
N LEU A 315 8.31 -6.10 35.95
CA LEU A 315 8.07 -5.70 37.32
C LEU A 315 9.07 -6.45 38.22
N GLU A 316 9.76 -5.73 39.08
CA GLU A 316 10.68 -6.29 40.08
C GLU A 316 9.94 -6.91 41.27
N PHE A 317 8.63 -6.72 41.34
CA PHE A 317 7.75 -7.17 42.40
C PHE A 317 6.45 -7.77 41.85
N ASP A 318 5.82 -8.62 42.66
CA ASP A 318 4.54 -9.24 42.34
C ASP A 318 3.37 -8.30 42.67
N ALA A 319 2.79 -7.66 41.66
CA ALA A 319 1.59 -6.86 41.83
C ALA A 319 0.32 -7.75 41.75
N LEU A 320 -0.44 -7.83 42.85
CA LEU A 320 -1.71 -8.58 42.88
C LEU A 320 -2.80 -7.88 42.05
N CYS A 321 -3.60 -8.69 41.34
CA CYS A 321 -4.75 -8.20 40.58
C CYS A 321 -5.87 -7.74 41.53
N PRO A 322 -6.46 -6.54 41.35
CA PRO A 322 -7.47 -6.01 42.26
C PRO A 322 -8.81 -6.78 42.22
N VAL A 323 -9.04 -7.58 41.18
CA VAL A 323 -10.30 -8.32 40.96
C VAL A 323 -10.21 -9.77 41.40
N CYS A 324 -9.09 -10.45 41.12
CA CYS A 324 -8.94 -11.89 41.39
C CYS A 324 -7.66 -12.23 42.16
N GLY A 325 -6.89 -11.23 42.61
CA GLY A 325 -5.67 -11.44 43.38
C GLY A 325 -5.94 -12.03 44.76
N THR A 326 -7.06 -11.64 45.39
CA THR A 326 -7.44 -12.09 46.74
C THR A 326 -8.01 -13.51 46.76
N GLU A 327 -8.77 -13.91 45.74
CA GLU A 327 -9.46 -15.21 45.72
C GLU A 327 -8.72 -16.28 44.89
N HIS A 328 -7.90 -15.85 43.93
CA HIS A 328 -7.33 -16.74 42.92
C HIS A 328 -5.83 -16.49 42.62
N GLY A 329 -5.16 -15.63 43.41
CA GLY A 329 -3.73 -15.38 43.25
C GLY A 329 -3.33 -14.74 41.91
N GLY A 330 -4.25 -14.09 41.21
CA GLY A 330 -3.96 -13.44 39.93
C GLY A 330 -2.96 -12.28 40.10
N LYS A 331 -1.94 -12.22 39.24
CA LYS A 331 -0.89 -11.18 39.24
C LYS A 331 -0.97 -10.33 37.98
N LEU A 332 -0.65 -9.05 38.08
CA LEU A 332 -0.53 -8.14 36.95
C LEU A 332 0.86 -8.31 36.30
N GLY A 333 0.87 -8.61 35.01
CA GLY A 333 2.10 -8.75 34.23
C GLY A 333 2.07 -7.93 32.93
N PRO A 334 3.24 -7.56 32.40
CA PRO A 334 3.34 -6.83 31.14
C PRO A 334 2.93 -7.72 29.96
N LYS A 335 2.11 -7.17 29.06
CA LYS A 335 1.77 -7.74 27.74
C LYS A 335 2.01 -6.71 26.66
N LYS A 336 2.51 -7.17 25.51
CA LYS A 336 2.78 -6.31 24.34
C LYS A 336 1.51 -6.09 23.53
N ASN A 337 1.25 -4.85 23.13
CA ASN A 337 0.21 -4.50 22.18
C ASN A 337 0.75 -4.57 20.75
N ASN A 338 0.30 -5.57 20.00
CA ASN A 338 0.80 -5.83 18.63
C ASN A 338 0.51 -4.69 17.64
N LYS A 339 -0.47 -3.81 17.90
CA LYS A 339 -0.84 -2.72 16.97
C LYS A 339 -0.06 -1.42 17.18
N ARG A 340 0.33 -1.12 18.43
CA ARG A 340 0.99 0.15 18.79
C ARG A 340 2.43 -0.04 19.30
N GLY A 341 2.89 -1.28 19.44
CA GLY A 341 4.21 -1.60 20.00
C GLY A 341 4.34 -1.35 21.51
N THR A 342 3.32 -0.78 22.17
CA THR A 342 3.36 -0.41 23.59
C THR A 342 3.08 -1.60 24.53
N TYR A 343 3.60 -1.55 25.75
CA TYR A 343 3.30 -2.54 26.80
C TYR A 343 2.11 -2.07 27.65
N PHE A 344 1.26 -3.01 28.06
CA PHE A 344 0.17 -2.79 29.00
C PHE A 344 0.16 -3.87 30.08
N TYR A 345 -0.38 -3.57 31.27
CA TYR A 345 -0.37 -4.50 32.39
C TYR A 345 -1.75 -5.15 32.52
N SER A 346 -1.77 -6.50 32.48
CA SER A 346 -3.01 -7.26 32.58
C SER A 346 -2.83 -8.49 33.46
N CYS A 347 -3.95 -9.03 33.95
CA CYS A 347 -3.93 -10.24 34.76
C CYS A 347 -3.33 -11.43 33.98
N ASN A 348 -2.46 -12.20 34.66
CA ASN A 348 -1.86 -13.43 34.15
C ASN A 348 -2.90 -14.51 33.86
N ARG A 349 -4.00 -14.55 34.62
CA ARG A 349 -5.13 -15.48 34.44
C ARG A 349 -6.07 -15.09 33.28
N TYR A 350 -5.55 -14.48 32.23
CA TYR A 350 -6.29 -14.30 31.00
C TYR A 350 -6.43 -15.67 30.31
N PRO A 351 -7.63 -16.11 29.89
CA PRO A 351 -8.83 -15.31 29.57
C PRO A 351 -9.85 -15.10 30.71
N ASP A 352 -9.72 -15.80 31.83
CA ASP A 352 -10.70 -15.80 32.94
C ASP A 352 -10.83 -14.42 33.60
N CYS A 353 -9.72 -13.68 33.72
CA CYS A 353 -9.69 -12.31 34.22
C CYS A 353 -9.15 -11.36 33.15
N LYS A 354 -10.01 -10.46 32.65
CA LYS A 354 -9.72 -9.49 31.57
C LYS A 354 -9.31 -8.10 32.09
N THR A 355 -8.94 -8.01 33.37
CA THR A 355 -8.57 -6.74 34.02
C THR A 355 -7.27 -6.18 33.43
N ILE A 356 -7.33 -4.92 32.99
CA ILE A 356 -6.21 -4.11 32.51
C ILE A 356 -6.04 -2.93 33.47
N ARG A 357 -4.80 -2.62 33.86
CA ARG A 357 -4.46 -1.52 34.78
C ARG A 357 -3.19 -0.79 34.31
N PRO A 358 -2.96 0.45 34.79
CA PRO A 358 -1.70 1.17 34.58
C PRO A 358 -0.52 0.42 35.20
N ARG A 359 0.71 0.87 34.90
CA ARG A 359 1.93 0.27 35.46
C ARG A 359 1.89 0.28 36.99
N PRO A 360 1.96 -0.88 37.66
CA PRO A 360 2.07 -0.92 39.12
C PRO A 360 3.29 -0.13 39.62
N SER A 361 3.10 0.71 40.64
CA SER A 361 4.16 1.50 41.28
C SER A 361 4.89 0.74 42.41
N GLY A 362 4.29 -0.34 42.91
CA GLY A 362 4.82 -1.11 44.05
C GLY A 362 4.31 -0.62 45.41
N ALA A 363 3.68 0.56 45.49
CA ALA A 363 2.98 1.03 46.67
C ALA A 363 1.55 0.49 46.75
N THR A 364 1.05 0.35 47.98
CA THR A 364 -0.34 0.00 48.27
C THR A 364 -1.10 1.21 48.81
N HIS A 365 -2.38 1.30 48.50
CA HIS A 365 -3.22 2.38 49.01
C HIS A 365 -3.77 2.03 50.39
N ALA A 366 -3.66 2.97 51.33
CA ALA A 366 -3.98 2.77 52.74
C ALA A 366 -5.41 2.27 52.99
N GLU A 367 -6.39 2.77 52.23
CA GLU A 367 -7.81 2.43 52.45
C GLU A 367 -8.24 1.15 51.70
N CYS A 368 -7.73 0.96 50.47
CA CYS A 368 -8.19 -0.12 49.58
C CYS A 368 -7.29 -1.37 49.65
N GLY A 369 -6.09 -1.27 50.23
CA GLY A 369 -5.06 -2.31 50.27
C GLY A 369 -4.53 -2.74 48.89
N ALA A 370 -4.99 -2.08 47.83
CA ALA A 370 -4.65 -2.44 46.45
C ALA A 370 -3.45 -1.65 45.95
N VAL A 371 -2.78 -2.19 44.93
CA VAL A 371 -1.60 -1.56 44.33
C VAL A 371 -1.98 -0.26 43.64
N ILE A 372 -1.12 0.76 43.73
CA ILE A 372 -1.29 2.04 43.03
C ILE A 372 -0.63 1.94 41.66
N GLY A 373 -1.36 2.30 40.60
CA GLY A 373 -0.83 2.42 39.24
C GLY A 373 -0.22 3.80 39.01
N LYS A 374 0.91 3.88 38.31
CA LYS A 374 1.55 5.13 37.88
C LYS A 374 0.96 5.60 36.55
N ASP A 375 0.61 6.87 36.47
CA ASP A 375 0.17 7.55 35.25
C ASP A 375 0.81 8.94 35.11
N ASP A 376 0.49 9.66 34.04
CA ASP A 376 1.11 10.96 33.72
C ASP A 376 0.72 12.07 34.72
N GLU A 377 -0.42 11.91 35.43
CA GLU A 377 -0.95 12.86 36.43
C GLU A 377 -0.63 12.46 37.88
N GLY A 378 0.09 11.35 38.11
CA GLY A 378 0.48 10.85 39.44
C GLY A 378 0.21 9.36 39.65
N GLY A 379 -0.56 9.04 40.70
CA GLY A 379 -0.93 7.67 41.07
C GLY A 379 -2.44 7.46 41.14
N ILE A 380 -2.90 6.24 40.83
CA ILE A 380 -4.31 5.84 40.92
C ILE A 380 -4.49 4.47 41.61
N CYS A 381 -5.34 4.34 42.64
CA CYS A 381 -5.62 3.02 43.25
C CYS A 381 -6.30 2.11 42.22
N THR A 382 -5.71 0.95 41.95
CA THR A 382 -6.20 -0.03 40.96
C THR A 382 -7.57 -0.66 41.29
N LYS A 383 -8.06 -0.47 42.52
CA LYS A 383 -9.37 -0.96 43.00
C LYS A 383 -10.42 0.15 43.10
N CYS A 384 -10.19 1.19 43.90
CA CYS A 384 -11.17 2.26 44.15
C CYS A 384 -11.06 3.48 43.23
N GLY A 385 -10.05 3.56 42.36
CA GLY A 385 -9.91 4.69 41.43
C GLY A 385 -9.44 6.01 42.06
N ALA A 386 -9.18 6.03 43.37
CA ALA A 386 -8.69 7.22 44.09
C ALA A 386 -7.38 7.73 43.49
N ARG A 387 -7.31 9.05 43.26
CA ARG A 387 -6.12 9.78 42.81
C ARG A 387 -5.22 10.08 43.99
N VAL A 388 -3.97 9.62 43.93
CA VAL A 388 -2.98 9.76 45.01
C VAL A 388 -1.75 10.45 44.46
N THR A 389 -1.21 11.42 45.21
CA THR A 389 0.06 12.07 44.87
C THR A 389 1.22 11.11 45.21
N LEU A 390 1.94 10.64 44.19
CA LEU A 390 3.11 9.78 44.38
C LEU A 390 4.36 10.65 44.63
N PRO A 391 5.21 10.29 45.61
CA PRO A 391 6.54 10.88 45.73
C PRO A 391 7.43 10.50 44.54
N GLU A 392 8.47 11.28 44.28
CA GLU A 392 9.38 11.12 43.13
C GLU A 392 10.05 9.73 43.09
N VAL A 393 10.30 9.15 44.27
CA VAL A 393 10.78 7.77 44.45
C VAL A 393 9.77 7.01 45.31
N VAL A 394 9.14 5.98 44.73
CA VAL A 394 8.18 5.12 45.43
C VAL A 394 8.88 3.83 45.88
N ALA A 395 9.03 3.64 47.19
CA ALA A 395 9.56 2.39 47.73
C ALA A 395 8.53 1.25 47.58
N VAL A 396 8.97 0.09 47.12
CA VAL A 396 8.13 -1.12 47.00
C VAL A 396 7.63 -1.52 48.40
N GLY A 397 6.32 -1.68 48.57
CA GLY A 397 5.68 -2.00 49.85
C GLY A 397 5.29 -0.80 50.71
N SER A 398 5.55 0.44 50.25
CA SER A 398 5.05 1.64 50.95
C SER A 398 3.52 1.75 50.90
N VAL A 399 2.94 2.30 51.96
CA VAL A 399 1.50 2.57 52.07
C VAL A 399 1.27 4.07 51.88
N ILE A 400 0.48 4.44 50.88
CA ILE A 400 0.18 5.84 50.57
C ILE A 400 -1.30 6.10 50.83
N ALA A 401 -1.59 7.15 51.60
CA ALA A 401 -2.95 7.58 51.93
C ALA A 401 -3.35 8.78 51.06
N GLY A 402 -4.65 8.92 50.79
CA GLY A 402 -5.24 10.09 50.13
C GLY A 402 -5.93 9.78 48.81
N GLY A 403 -6.86 10.67 48.46
CA GLY A 403 -7.71 10.57 47.27
C GLY A 403 -9.12 10.06 47.59
N GLU A 404 -10.14 10.78 47.14
CA GLU A 404 -11.53 10.33 47.27
C GLU A 404 -11.80 9.18 46.28
N PRO A 405 -12.53 8.11 46.68
CA PRO A 405 -12.77 6.97 45.81
C PRO A 405 -13.61 7.38 44.59
N ASP A 406 -13.06 7.16 43.39
CA ASP A 406 -13.76 7.35 42.12
C ASP A 406 -14.17 5.99 41.50
N PRO A 407 -15.42 5.54 41.72
CA PRO A 407 -15.91 4.28 41.15
C PRO A 407 -16.06 4.32 39.62
N LEU A 408 -16.01 5.49 38.98
CA LEU A 408 -16.10 5.64 37.53
C LEU A 408 -14.73 5.61 36.82
N ALA A 409 -13.62 5.65 37.57
CA ALA A 409 -12.26 5.69 37.02
C ALA A 409 -11.94 4.52 36.07
N TRP A 410 -12.56 3.36 36.30
CA TRP A 410 -12.32 2.14 35.50
C TRP A 410 -13.42 1.85 34.47
N VAL A 411 -14.43 2.72 34.36
CA VAL A 411 -15.49 2.59 33.35
C VAL A 411 -14.94 3.12 32.02
N PRO A 412 -14.96 2.34 30.93
CA PRO A 412 -14.47 2.79 29.64
C PRO A 412 -15.28 4.01 29.17
N LYS A 413 -14.63 5.17 29.10
CA LYS A 413 -15.22 6.38 28.51
C LYS A 413 -15.53 6.10 27.05
N ARG A 414 -16.82 5.99 26.69
CA ARG A 414 -17.24 5.89 25.28
C ARG A 414 -16.75 7.15 24.56
N PRO A 415 -16.05 7.04 23.42
CA PRO A 415 -15.76 8.21 22.62
C PRO A 415 -17.09 8.87 22.22
N ARG A 416 -17.24 10.15 22.56
CA ARG A 416 -18.36 10.96 22.08
C ARG A 416 -18.27 10.99 20.56
N ARG A 417 -19.22 10.33 19.92
CA ARG A 417 -19.39 10.34 18.47
C ARG A 417 -19.92 11.72 18.09
N GLY A 418 -19.04 12.59 17.58
CA GLY A 418 -19.37 13.86 16.94
C GLY A 418 -19.65 15.03 17.87
N ALA A 419 -18.68 15.93 18.01
CA ALA A 419 -18.92 17.34 18.32
C ALA A 419 -17.87 18.16 17.55
N ALA A 420 -18.12 18.33 16.25
CA ALA A 420 -17.56 19.44 15.51
C ALA A 420 -18.48 20.65 15.74
N ALA A 421 -17.85 21.76 16.13
CA ALA A 421 -18.28 23.16 16.08
C ALA A 421 -19.78 23.49 15.93
N SER A 422 -20.33 24.19 16.91
CA SER A 422 -21.38 25.19 16.66
C SER A 422 -21.23 26.32 17.66
N ALA A 423 -20.74 27.46 17.17
CA ALA A 423 -20.74 28.72 17.86
C ALA A 423 -22.18 29.16 18.20
N GLU A 424 -22.29 29.89 19.30
CA GLU A 424 -23.49 30.53 19.79
C GLU A 424 -24.24 31.33 18.71
N SER A 425 -25.52 31.03 18.52
CA SER A 425 -26.51 32.06 18.21
C SER A 425 -27.93 31.60 18.56
N GLY A 426 -28.61 32.41 19.38
CA GLY A 426 -29.99 32.80 19.15
C GLY A 426 -31.11 31.78 19.38
N ALA A 427 -31.76 31.90 20.54
CA ALA A 427 -33.03 31.28 20.90
C ALA A 427 -34.16 31.47 19.87
N LYS A 428 -35.01 30.44 19.70
CA LYS A 428 -36.47 30.53 19.91
C LYS A 428 -37.16 29.16 19.87
N ALA A 429 -38.14 29.02 20.74
CA ALA A 429 -39.00 27.86 20.98
C ALA A 429 -39.97 27.54 19.84
N ALA A 430 -40.36 26.27 19.72
CA ALA A 430 -41.78 25.86 19.68
C ALA A 430 -41.96 24.34 19.65
N SER A 431 -42.83 23.88 20.52
CA SER A 431 -43.45 22.56 20.61
C SER A 431 -44.13 22.07 19.33
N LYS A 432 -44.11 20.76 19.06
CA LYS A 432 -45.34 19.92 19.05
C LYS A 432 -45.04 18.45 18.74
N SER A 433 -45.51 17.63 19.67
CA SER A 433 -45.84 16.21 19.53
C SER A 433 -46.74 15.91 18.32
N LYS A 434 -46.50 14.78 17.63
CA LYS A 434 -47.58 13.81 17.35
C LYS A 434 -47.05 12.46 16.87
N ALA A 435 -47.72 11.44 17.37
CA ALA A 435 -47.47 10.03 17.16
C ALA A 435 -47.98 9.51 15.80
N LYS A 436 -47.39 8.36 15.44
CA LYS A 436 -47.70 7.34 14.41
C LYS A 436 -49.20 7.08 14.18
N PRO A 437 -49.60 6.43 13.04
CA PRO A 437 -49.59 4.96 13.06
C PRO A 437 -49.20 4.26 11.74
N LYS A 438 -48.84 2.97 11.91
CA LYS A 438 -48.71 1.94 10.87
C LYS A 438 -50.11 1.54 10.37
N ALA A 439 -50.21 1.13 9.10
CA ALA A 439 -51.27 0.26 8.60
C ALA A 439 -50.68 -0.90 7.78
N LYS A 440 -51.31 -2.07 7.92
CA LYS A 440 -50.92 -3.41 7.46
C LYS A 440 -51.67 -3.82 6.17
N ALA A 441 -50.98 -4.60 5.34
CA ALA A 441 -51.36 -5.89 4.74
C ALA A 441 -52.48 -6.05 3.70
N LYS A 442 -52.29 -7.16 2.95
CA LYS A 442 -53.16 -7.92 2.01
C LYS A 442 -53.01 -7.49 0.54
N GLY A 443 -52.95 -8.38 -0.45
CA GLY A 443 -53.13 -9.82 -0.48
C GLY A 443 -53.18 -10.29 -1.94
N LYS A 444 -52.82 -11.56 -2.15
CA LYS A 444 -52.66 -12.28 -3.42
C LYS A 444 -53.84 -12.16 -4.40
N ALA A 445 -53.55 -12.18 -5.70
CA ALA A 445 -54.40 -12.85 -6.70
C ALA A 445 -53.57 -13.32 -7.92
N LYS A 446 -53.81 -14.57 -8.33
CA LYS A 446 -53.39 -15.23 -9.58
C LYS A 446 -54.67 -15.79 -10.21
N PRO A 447 -54.82 -15.77 -11.54
CA PRO A 447 -55.11 -17.02 -12.28
C PRO A 447 -54.29 -17.08 -13.61
N LYS A 448 -53.75 -18.22 -14.08
CA LYS A 448 -54.38 -19.29 -14.91
C LYS A 448 -55.19 -18.72 -16.10
N ALA A 449 -55.09 -19.15 -17.36
CA ALA A 449 -54.36 -20.22 -18.04
C ALA A 449 -54.52 -20.10 -19.59
N LYS A 450 -53.80 -20.96 -20.32
CA LYS A 450 -54.09 -21.57 -21.65
C LYS A 450 -53.45 -20.98 -22.91
N ALA A 451 -52.93 -21.93 -23.68
CA ALA A 451 -52.21 -21.88 -24.94
C ALA A 451 -53.13 -22.18 -26.13
N LYS A 452 -52.75 -21.74 -27.34
CA LYS A 452 -52.49 -22.55 -28.57
C LYS A 452 -52.62 -21.73 -29.86
N ALA A 453 -51.91 -22.23 -30.89
CA ALA A 453 -52.02 -22.09 -32.36
C ALA A 453 -50.94 -21.18 -32.99
N LYS A 454 -49.92 -21.71 -33.71
CA LYS A 454 -49.82 -22.47 -34.98
C LYS A 454 -49.53 -21.57 -36.21
N SER A 455 -48.34 -21.81 -36.79
CA SER A 455 -47.96 -21.83 -38.21
C SER A 455 -48.11 -20.59 -39.11
N LYS A 456 -47.00 -20.12 -39.68
CA LYS A 456 -46.66 -20.29 -41.12
C LYS A 456 -45.34 -19.56 -41.47
N ASP A 457 -44.36 -20.31 -41.97
CA ASP A 457 -43.33 -19.80 -42.91
C ASP A 457 -43.96 -19.61 -44.30
N PRO A 458 -43.33 -18.80 -45.17
CA PRO A 458 -42.49 -19.44 -46.19
C PRO A 458 -41.16 -18.73 -46.52
N ALA A 459 -40.19 -19.59 -46.85
CA ALA A 459 -39.00 -19.49 -47.70
C ALA A 459 -38.69 -18.21 -48.50
N ALA A 460 -37.41 -17.82 -48.50
CA ALA A 460 -36.59 -17.65 -49.71
C ALA A 460 -35.08 -17.67 -49.36
N GLU A 461 -34.31 -18.37 -50.19
CA GLU A 461 -32.91 -18.77 -50.09
C GLU A 461 -31.89 -17.69 -50.57
N PRO A 462 -30.56 -17.94 -50.44
CA PRO A 462 -29.50 -16.93 -50.42
C PRO A 462 -28.82 -16.71 -51.79
N VAL A 463 -28.05 -15.63 -51.91
CA VAL A 463 -27.12 -15.44 -53.05
C VAL A 463 -25.74 -15.06 -52.54
N ALA A 464 -24.78 -15.94 -52.79
CA ALA A 464 -23.34 -15.70 -52.76
C ALA A 464 -22.86 -15.56 -54.21
N VAL A 465 -22.05 -14.55 -54.53
CA VAL A 465 -21.15 -14.52 -55.71
C VAL A 465 -19.96 -13.57 -55.45
N GLU A 466 -18.77 -14.14 -55.22
CA GLU A 466 -17.49 -13.64 -55.77
C GLU A 466 -17.31 -14.26 -57.18
N PRO A 467 -16.35 -13.91 -58.10
CA PRO A 467 -14.99 -13.37 -57.85
C PRO A 467 -14.35 -12.47 -58.97
N GLY A 468 -13.09 -12.04 -58.76
CA GLY A 468 -12.01 -12.16 -59.76
C GLY A 468 -11.31 -10.90 -60.31
N ALA A 469 -9.97 -10.84 -60.11
CA ALA A 469 -8.86 -10.46 -61.04
C ALA A 469 -7.69 -9.73 -60.31
N GLU A 470 -6.55 -10.41 -60.05
CA GLU A 470 -5.23 -10.32 -60.76
C GLU A 470 -4.48 -8.97 -60.59
N ALA A 471 -3.37 -8.80 -59.83
CA ALA A 471 -1.96 -9.28 -59.91
C ALA A 471 -1.00 -8.07 -60.20
N PRO A 472 0.36 -8.09 -60.04
CA PRO A 472 1.26 -8.80 -59.10
C PRO A 472 2.46 -7.95 -58.52
N ALA A 473 3.21 -8.58 -57.59
CA ALA A 473 4.67 -8.58 -57.33
C ALA A 473 5.46 -7.32 -56.84
N GLU A 474 6.15 -7.46 -55.69
CA GLU A 474 7.62 -7.31 -55.61
C GLU A 474 8.23 -8.02 -54.38
N GLN A 475 9.36 -8.68 -54.60
CA GLN A 475 10.14 -9.49 -53.66
C GLN A 475 11.15 -8.61 -52.89
N VAL A 476 11.34 -8.86 -51.59
CA VAL A 476 12.54 -8.40 -50.86
C VAL A 476 13.36 -9.63 -50.49
N GLY A 477 14.54 -9.72 -51.09
CA GLY A 477 15.53 -10.76 -50.84
C GLY A 477 16.28 -10.53 -49.54
N THR A 478 16.53 -11.64 -48.86
CA THR A 478 17.52 -11.80 -47.79
C THR A 478 18.92 -11.93 -48.37
N ALA A 479 19.87 -11.19 -47.79
CA ALA A 479 21.29 -11.52 -47.72
C ALA A 479 21.80 -11.08 -46.35
#